data_AF-A0AAU2JUV2-F1
#
_entry.id   AF-A0AAU2JUV2-F1
#
_cell.length_a   1.000
_cell.length_b   1.000
_cell.length_c   1.000
_cell.angle_alpha   90.00
_cell.angle_beta   90.00
_cell.angle_gamma   90.00
#
_symmetry.space_group_name_H-M   'P 1'
#
loop_
_entity.id
_entity.type
_entity.pdbx_description
1 polymer ?
#
loop_
_entity_poly.entity_id
_entity_poly.type
_entity_poly.pdbx_seq_one_letter_code
_entity_poly.pdbx_strand_id
1 'polypeptide(L)'
;MPRRDLPPPPPPAHLRAWLDETAVRADRARFLRELGRRSLGIGRLLLLWVVSAVFALGWSFVGMGWMAFEEGDSLSFVFGLVFAALGAGVLVPAGFWFAWGARRDRQVRRLLCAWAETDRDPAVDAEVRAPGRSLTWLLASAALGAVGLWVTFGIALSARPGRETYGEVGYGMGLGMILWITALLGMGKAGAHYRWAVRAFRPPTG
;
A
#
# COMPACT_ATOMS: atom_id res chain seq x y z
N MET A 1 -3.31 10.04 -29.65
CA MET A 1 -2.63 8.78 -29.28
C MET A 1 -2.93 8.48 -27.82
N PRO A 2 -3.41 7.28 -27.44
CA PRO A 2 -3.67 7.00 -26.03
C PRO A 2 -2.33 7.05 -25.28
N ARG A 3 -2.22 7.93 -24.29
CA ARG A 3 -1.05 7.99 -23.40
C ARG A 3 -0.88 6.61 -22.76
N ARG A 4 0.15 5.87 -23.16
CA ARG A 4 0.61 4.69 -22.42
C ARG A 4 1.20 5.21 -21.12
N ASP A 5 0.40 5.21 -20.05
CA ASP A 5 0.83 5.64 -18.71
C ASP A 5 1.99 4.81 -18.15
N LEU A 6 2.24 3.62 -18.72
CA LEU A 6 3.31 2.72 -18.34
C LEU A 6 4.30 2.58 -19.50
N PRO A 7 5.62 2.56 -19.21
CA PRO A 7 6.61 2.29 -20.23
C PRO A 7 6.38 0.91 -20.85
N PRO A 8 6.70 0.73 -22.14
CA PRO A 8 6.56 -0.56 -22.80
C PRO A 8 7.43 -1.63 -22.13
N PRO A 9 7.06 -2.92 -22.26
CA PRO A 9 7.96 -4.01 -21.87
C PRO A 9 9.25 -3.96 -22.70
N PRO A 10 10.38 -4.47 -22.15
CA PRO A 10 11.64 -4.50 -22.88
C PRO A 10 11.52 -5.32 -24.18
N PRO A 11 12.23 -4.93 -25.25
CA PRO A 11 12.19 -5.67 -26.50
C PRO A 11 12.72 -7.11 -26.32
N PRO A 12 12.11 -8.11 -27.01
CA PRO A 12 12.59 -9.48 -27.04
C PRO A 12 14.08 -9.59 -27.36
N ALA A 13 14.76 -10.60 -26.81
CA ALA A 13 16.21 -10.77 -26.95
C ALA A 13 16.69 -10.81 -28.42
N HIS A 14 15.90 -11.41 -29.31
CA HIS A 14 16.21 -11.48 -30.74
C HIS A 14 16.15 -10.12 -31.45
N LEU A 15 15.38 -9.15 -30.96
CA LEU A 15 15.36 -7.78 -31.48
C LEU A 15 16.45 -6.91 -30.84
N ARG A 16 16.83 -7.19 -29.59
CA ARG A 16 17.93 -6.49 -28.90
C ARG A 16 19.28 -6.72 -29.57
N ALA A 17 19.53 -7.89 -30.14
CA ALA A 17 20.78 -8.19 -30.83
C ALA A 17 21.07 -7.28 -32.05
N TRP A 18 20.02 -6.65 -32.61
CA TRP A 18 20.13 -5.72 -33.74
C TRP A 18 20.13 -4.24 -33.34
N LEU A 19 19.90 -3.94 -32.06
CA LEU A 19 19.84 -2.58 -31.54
C LEU A 19 21.19 -2.17 -30.96
N ASP A 20 21.53 -0.89 -31.12
CA ASP A 20 22.73 -0.31 -30.51
C ASP A 20 22.70 -0.51 -28.99
N GLU A 21 23.73 -1.18 -28.47
CA GLU A 21 23.87 -1.54 -27.07
C GLU A 21 23.86 -0.30 -26.16
N THR A 22 24.45 0.81 -26.64
CA THR A 22 24.48 2.08 -25.90
C THR A 22 23.09 2.71 -25.79
N ALA A 23 22.28 2.61 -26.85
CA ALA A 23 20.91 3.10 -26.87
C ALA A 23 20.01 2.26 -25.95
N VAL A 24 20.15 0.93 -25.98
CA VAL A 24 19.40 0.01 -25.10
C VAL A 24 19.73 0.26 -23.62
N ARG A 25 21.00 0.49 -23.28
CA ARG A 25 21.43 0.83 -21.91
C ARG A 25 20.89 2.18 -21.44
N ALA A 26 20.93 3.21 -22.30
CA ALA A 26 20.39 4.54 -21.98
C ALA A 26 18.87 4.50 -21.74
N ASP A 27 18.12 3.76 -22.58
CA ASP A 27 16.69 3.59 -22.41
C ASP A 27 16.34 2.80 -21.15
N ARG A 28 17.06 1.72 -20.85
CA ARG A 28 16.93 0.96 -19.59
C ARG A 28 17.12 1.89 -18.39
N ALA A 29 18.19 2.68 -18.38
CA ALA A 29 18.50 3.60 -17.28
C ALA A 29 17.39 4.65 -17.07
N ARG A 30 16.80 5.15 -18.16
CA ARG A 30 15.68 6.08 -18.11
C ARG A 30 14.42 5.42 -17.54
N PHE A 31 14.06 4.23 -18.03
CA PHE A 31 12.84 3.55 -17.60
C PHE A 31 12.93 3.02 -16.18
N LEU A 32 14.08 2.49 -15.74
CA LEU A 32 14.29 2.06 -14.36
C LEU A 32 14.24 3.22 -13.38
N ARG A 33 14.84 4.37 -13.71
CA ARG A 33 14.74 5.59 -12.88
C ARG A 33 13.30 6.08 -12.78
N GLU A 34 12.57 6.15 -13.89
CA GLU A 34 11.18 6.60 -13.90
C GLU A 34 10.24 5.64 -13.14
N LEU A 35 10.38 4.33 -13.37
CA LEU A 35 9.60 3.30 -12.69
C LEU A 35 9.93 3.24 -11.19
N GLY A 36 11.21 3.35 -10.80
CA GLY A 36 11.65 3.38 -9.41
C GLY A 36 11.14 4.62 -8.65
N ARG A 37 11.17 5.78 -9.31
CA ARG A 37 10.57 7.01 -8.75
C ARG A 37 9.06 6.91 -8.58
N ARG A 38 8.37 6.25 -9.52
CA ARG A 38 6.92 6.01 -9.44
C ARG A 38 6.55 4.90 -8.45
N SER A 39 7.41 3.92 -8.20
CA SER A 39 7.07 2.79 -7.32
C SER A 39 7.16 3.15 -5.84
N LEU A 40 8.15 3.95 -5.44
CA LEU A 40 8.49 4.35 -4.07
C LEU A 40 8.34 5.86 -3.82
N GLY A 41 7.53 6.56 -4.63
CA GLY A 41 7.28 7.99 -4.44
C GLY A 41 6.51 8.29 -3.15
N ILE A 42 6.83 9.42 -2.51
CA ILE A 42 6.14 9.93 -1.30
C ILE A 42 4.62 10.03 -1.55
N GLY A 43 4.20 10.41 -2.76
CA GLY A 43 2.77 10.46 -3.13
C GLY A 43 2.04 9.12 -3.00
N ARG A 44 2.72 7.98 -3.19
CA ARG A 44 2.11 6.66 -2.95
C ARG A 44 2.04 6.27 -1.49
N LEU A 45 3.00 6.72 -0.68
CA LEU A 45 2.90 6.62 0.77
C LEU A 45 1.71 7.44 1.27
N LEU A 46 1.60 8.70 0.86
CA LEU A 46 0.46 9.55 1.19
C LEU A 46 -0.86 8.95 0.72
N LEU A 47 -0.93 8.40 -0.50
CA LEU A 47 -2.13 7.72 -0.98
C LEU A 47 -2.52 6.54 -0.11
N LEU A 48 -1.55 5.73 0.35
CA LEU A 48 -1.80 4.61 1.27
C LEU A 48 -2.36 5.11 2.61
N TRP A 49 -1.85 6.23 3.12
CA TRP A 49 -2.38 6.88 4.32
C TRP A 49 -3.79 7.43 4.11
N VAL A 50 -4.05 8.12 3.00
CA VAL A 50 -5.39 8.62 2.66
C VAL A 50 -6.37 7.47 2.53
N VAL A 51 -6.01 6.40 1.83
CA VAL A 51 -6.87 5.21 1.70
C VAL A 51 -7.16 4.62 3.08
N SER A 52 -6.15 4.49 3.94
CA SER A 52 -6.36 4.03 5.32
C SER A 52 -7.27 4.94 6.12
N ALA A 53 -7.16 6.26 5.95
CA ALA A 53 -8.03 7.23 6.60
C ALA A 53 -9.49 7.10 6.10
N VAL A 54 -9.69 6.86 4.80
CA VAL A 54 -11.02 6.60 4.21
C VAL A 54 -11.61 5.30 4.76
N PHE A 55 -10.82 4.24 4.87
CA PHE A 55 -11.26 2.98 5.49
C PHE A 55 -11.61 3.17 6.97
N ALA A 56 -10.78 3.90 7.71
CA ALA A 56 -11.03 4.25 9.10
C ALA A 56 -12.34 5.04 9.26
N LEU A 57 -12.56 6.05 8.41
CA LEU A 57 -13.79 6.84 8.40
C LEU A 57 -15.03 5.99 8.08
N GLY A 58 -14.93 5.12 7.06
CA GLY A 58 -16.01 4.18 6.72
C GLY A 58 -16.33 3.24 7.87
N TRP A 59 -15.30 2.75 8.57
CA TRP A 59 -15.45 1.92 9.77
C TRP A 59 -16.07 2.68 10.95
N SER A 60 -15.75 3.97 11.13
CA SER A 60 -16.41 4.81 12.13
C SER A 60 -17.91 4.92 11.90
N PHE A 61 -18.37 5.03 10.66
CA PHE A 61 -19.80 4.97 10.37
C PHE A 61 -20.41 3.62 10.73
N VAL A 62 -19.75 2.50 10.40
CA VAL A 62 -20.23 1.17 10.80
C VAL A 62 -20.29 1.01 12.32
N GLY A 63 -19.27 1.47 13.05
CA GLY A 63 -19.21 1.45 14.51
C GLY A 63 -20.33 2.28 15.15
N MET A 64 -20.54 3.52 14.68
CA MET A 64 -21.65 4.36 15.15
C MET A 64 -23.01 3.72 14.86
N GLY A 65 -23.16 3.08 13.69
CA GLY A 65 -24.38 2.37 13.36
C GLY A 65 -24.64 1.19 14.29
N TRP A 66 -23.59 0.43 14.63
CA TRP A 66 -23.66 -0.67 15.58
C TRP A 66 -24.07 -0.20 16.98
N MET A 67 -23.42 0.84 17.51
CA MET A 67 -23.76 1.41 18.83
C MET A 67 -25.21 1.88 18.90
N ALA A 68 -25.73 2.49 17.81
CA ALA A 68 -27.12 2.91 17.75
C ALA A 68 -28.11 1.72 17.82
N PHE A 69 -27.74 0.53 17.31
CA PHE A 69 -28.58 -0.65 17.47
C PHE A 69 -28.61 -1.19 18.90
N GLU A 70 -27.58 -0.95 19.71
CA GLU A 70 -27.52 -1.41 21.11
C GLU A 70 -28.43 -0.61 22.05
N GLU A 71 -28.74 0.65 21.73
CA GLU A 71 -29.68 1.48 22.51
C GLU A 71 -31.14 0.99 22.42
N GLY A 72 -31.52 0.29 21.35
CA GLY A 72 -32.81 -0.39 21.23
C GLY A 72 -34.04 0.48 20.91
N ASP A 73 -33.89 1.80 20.80
CA ASP A 73 -34.99 2.70 20.45
C ASP A 73 -35.27 2.74 18.94
N SER A 74 -36.53 3.00 18.56
CA SER A 74 -36.96 3.03 17.14
C SER A 74 -36.23 4.10 16.31
N LEU A 75 -35.87 5.23 16.93
CA LEU A 75 -35.07 6.26 16.28
C LEU A 75 -33.62 5.79 16.07
N SER A 76 -33.03 5.11 17.04
CA SER A 76 -31.66 4.59 16.96
C SER A 76 -31.53 3.50 15.88
N PHE A 77 -32.59 2.73 15.62
CA PHE A 77 -32.64 1.81 14.48
C PHE A 77 -32.51 2.54 13.12
N VAL A 78 -33.21 3.65 12.94
CA VAL A 78 -33.14 4.45 11.71
C VAL A 78 -31.76 5.05 11.54
N PHE A 79 -31.18 5.64 12.60
CA PHE A 79 -29.81 6.15 12.56
C PHE A 79 -28.79 5.05 12.28
N GLY A 80 -28.95 3.88 12.91
CA GLY A 80 -28.13 2.69 12.68
C GLY A 80 -28.09 2.30 11.20
N LEU A 81 -29.26 2.24 10.55
CA LEU A 81 -29.37 1.92 9.13
C LEU A 81 -28.73 2.98 8.23
N VAL A 82 -28.94 4.28 8.54
CA VAL A 82 -28.32 5.39 7.79
C VAL A 82 -26.80 5.33 7.88
N PHE A 83 -26.25 5.13 9.09
CA PHE A 83 -24.81 5.02 9.29
C PHE A 83 -24.22 3.77 8.64
N ALA A 84 -24.92 2.62 8.69
CA ALA A 84 -24.50 1.43 7.98
C ALA A 84 -24.47 1.64 6.46
N ALA A 85 -25.47 2.32 5.90
CA ALA A 85 -25.53 2.66 4.48
C ALA A 85 -24.39 3.62 4.08
N LEU A 86 -24.09 4.64 4.89
CA LEU A 86 -22.96 5.53 4.69
C LEU A 86 -21.62 4.79 4.76
N GLY A 87 -21.45 3.93 5.76
CA GLY A 87 -20.26 3.09 5.91
C GLY A 87 -20.05 2.20 4.68
N ALA A 88 -21.09 1.51 4.22
CA ALA A 88 -21.04 0.71 3.00
C ALA A 88 -20.72 1.57 1.77
N GLY A 89 -21.35 2.74 1.64
CA GLY A 89 -21.13 3.70 0.57
C GLY A 89 -19.70 4.23 0.49
N VAL A 90 -18.97 4.27 1.62
CA VAL A 90 -17.55 4.65 1.66
C VAL A 90 -16.63 3.44 1.45
N LEU A 91 -16.89 2.33 2.14
CA LEU A 91 -16.00 1.16 2.17
C LEU A 91 -15.96 0.40 0.85
N VAL A 92 -17.11 0.24 0.18
CA VAL A 92 -17.20 -0.49 -1.11
C VAL A 92 -16.35 0.16 -2.20
N PRO A 93 -16.49 1.46 -2.52
CA PRO A 93 -15.67 2.09 -3.54
C PRO A 93 -14.19 2.21 -3.11
N ALA A 94 -13.90 2.43 -1.82
CA ALA A 94 -12.54 2.43 -1.31
C ALA A 94 -11.84 1.08 -1.54
N GLY A 95 -12.54 -0.03 -1.26
CA GLY A 95 -12.07 -1.39 -1.55
C GLY A 95 -11.81 -1.64 -3.02
N PHE A 96 -12.72 -1.20 -3.89
CA PHE A 96 -12.54 -1.33 -5.34
C PHE A 96 -11.30 -0.56 -5.83
N TRP A 97 -11.17 0.70 -5.41
CA TRP A 97 -10.05 1.57 -5.80
C TRP A 97 -8.71 1.02 -5.30
N PHE A 98 -8.70 0.52 -4.07
CA PHE A 98 -7.53 -0.13 -3.47
C PHE A 98 -7.13 -1.39 -4.24
N ALA A 99 -8.07 -2.27 -4.57
CA ALA A 99 -7.80 -3.48 -5.34
C ALA A 99 -7.28 -3.16 -6.75
N TRP A 100 -7.85 -2.16 -7.41
CA TRP A 100 -7.38 -1.69 -8.71
C TRP A 100 -5.96 -1.09 -8.62
N GLY A 101 -5.68 -0.27 -7.61
CA GLY A 101 -4.35 0.27 -7.33
C GLY A 101 -3.32 -0.83 -7.08
N ALA A 102 -3.69 -1.87 -6.32
CA ALA A 102 -2.83 -3.02 -6.07
C ALA A 102 -2.51 -3.81 -7.34
N ARG A 103 -3.48 -3.99 -8.25
CA ARG A 103 -3.26 -4.61 -9.57
C ARG A 103 -2.28 -3.80 -10.42
N ARG A 104 -2.44 -2.47 -10.47
CA ARG A 104 -1.55 -1.56 -11.20
C ARG A 104 -0.14 -1.56 -10.62
N ASP A 105 0.00 -1.66 -9.30
CA ASP A 105 1.30 -1.77 -8.64
C ASP A 105 2.03 -3.08 -8.98
N ARG A 106 1.29 -4.21 -9.05
CA ARG A 106 1.85 -5.49 -9.50
C ARG A 106 2.34 -5.42 -10.94
N GLN A 107 1.65 -4.71 -11.83
CA GLN A 107 2.09 -4.50 -13.21
C GLN A 107 3.39 -3.67 -13.28
N VAL A 108 3.48 -2.58 -12.51
CA VAL A 108 4.70 -1.77 -12.40
C VAL A 108 5.88 -2.61 -11.90
N ARG A 109 5.66 -3.44 -10.88
CA ARG A 109 6.69 -4.38 -10.37
C ARG A 109 7.14 -5.39 -11.42
N ARG A 110 6.22 -5.96 -12.21
CA ARG A 110 6.57 -6.90 -13.29
C ARG A 110 7.44 -6.23 -14.35
N LEU A 111 7.10 -4.99 -14.75
CA LEU A 111 7.90 -4.21 -15.69
C LEU A 111 9.28 -3.87 -15.13
N LEU A 112 9.35 -3.49 -13.85
CA LEU A 112 10.63 -3.26 -13.16
C LEU A 112 11.53 -4.51 -13.18
N CYS A 113 10.99 -5.69 -12.87
CA CYS A 113 11.76 -6.93 -12.95
C CYS A 113 12.22 -7.23 -14.38
N ALA A 114 11.33 -7.11 -15.36
CA ALA A 114 11.67 -7.38 -16.77
C ALA A 114 12.80 -6.48 -17.28
N TRP A 115 12.75 -5.18 -16.96
CA TRP A 115 13.81 -4.23 -17.33
C TRP A 115 15.12 -4.44 -16.56
N ALA A 116 15.05 -4.89 -15.31
CA ALA A 116 16.25 -5.21 -14.53
C ALA A 116 16.98 -6.46 -15.01
N GLU A 117 16.25 -7.46 -15.53
CA GLU A 117 16.82 -8.69 -16.12
C GLU A 117 17.45 -8.48 -17.51
N THR A 118 17.22 -7.32 -18.13
CA THR A 118 17.63 -7.05 -19.52
C THR A 118 19.14 -6.86 -19.68
N ASP A 119 19.81 -6.22 -18.71
CA ASP A 119 21.26 -5.96 -18.71
C ASP A 119 21.74 -5.54 -17.31
N ARG A 120 23.05 -5.59 -17.02
CA ARG A 120 23.65 -5.16 -15.74
C ARG A 120 24.43 -3.86 -15.90
N ASP A 121 24.04 -2.83 -15.14
CA ASP A 121 24.77 -1.56 -15.08
C ASP A 121 24.89 -1.12 -13.60
N PRO A 122 26.06 -1.29 -12.97
CA PRO A 122 26.23 -1.07 -11.54
C PRO A 122 25.94 0.37 -11.08
N ALA A 123 26.13 1.38 -11.94
CA ALA A 123 25.88 2.78 -11.58
C ALA A 123 24.37 3.07 -11.51
N VAL A 124 23.62 2.61 -12.51
CA VAL A 124 22.15 2.74 -12.55
C VAL A 124 21.48 1.86 -11.51
N ASP A 125 22.03 0.67 -11.29
CA ASP A 125 21.53 -0.30 -10.32
C ASP A 125 21.63 0.23 -8.88
N ALA A 126 22.68 1.01 -8.56
CA ALA A 126 22.83 1.67 -7.25
C ALA A 126 21.74 2.73 -6.98
N GLU A 127 21.38 3.54 -7.98
CA GLU A 127 20.30 4.54 -7.84
C GLU A 127 18.93 3.90 -7.63
N VAL A 128 18.69 2.73 -8.24
CA VAL A 128 17.44 1.97 -8.11
C VAL A 128 17.29 1.33 -6.72
N ARG A 129 18.39 1.05 -6.00
CA ARG A 129 18.34 0.52 -4.62
C ARG A 129 17.69 1.51 -3.65
N ALA A 130 17.78 2.82 -3.92
CA ALA A 130 17.14 3.92 -3.19
C ALA A 130 16.88 3.63 -1.68
N PRO A 131 17.93 3.30 -0.89
CA PRO A 131 17.77 2.74 0.46
C PRO A 131 17.04 3.70 1.41
N GLY A 132 17.25 5.01 1.29
CA GLY A 132 16.54 6.02 2.08
C GLY A 132 15.03 6.06 1.83
N ARG A 133 14.58 5.80 0.58
CA ARG A 133 13.15 5.70 0.27
C ARG A 133 12.53 4.44 0.85
N SER A 134 13.25 3.32 0.84
CA SER A 134 12.78 2.10 1.50
C SER A 134 12.69 2.28 3.01
N LEU A 135 13.68 2.96 3.62
CA LEU A 135 13.71 3.21 5.06
C LEU A 135 12.58 4.16 5.50
N THR A 136 12.37 5.26 4.79
CA THR A 136 11.24 6.18 5.08
C THR A 136 9.89 5.48 4.96
N TRP A 137 9.71 4.62 3.96
CA TRP A 137 8.50 3.82 3.81
C TRP A 137 8.30 2.83 4.97
N LEU A 138 9.40 2.20 5.42
CA LEU A 138 9.40 1.26 6.52
C LEU A 138 9.12 1.96 7.86
N LEU A 139 9.78 3.09 8.13
CA LEU A 139 9.57 3.90 9.34
C LEU A 139 8.15 4.47 9.41
N ALA A 140 7.63 5.03 8.32
CA ALA A 140 6.27 5.55 8.27
C ALA A 140 5.24 4.43 8.50
N SER A 141 5.46 3.27 7.89
CA SER A 141 4.57 2.11 8.09
C SER A 141 4.68 1.54 9.50
N ALA A 142 5.89 1.50 10.08
CA ALA A 142 6.12 1.07 11.45
C ALA A 142 5.44 2.00 12.46
N ALA A 143 5.54 3.31 12.27
CA ALA A 143 4.83 4.29 13.10
C ALA A 143 3.31 4.09 13.03
N LEU A 144 2.76 3.91 11.82
CA LEU A 144 1.33 3.64 11.65
C LEU A 144 0.89 2.32 12.32
N GLY A 145 1.72 1.27 12.22
CA GLY A 145 1.47 -0.01 12.88
C GLY A 145 1.54 0.08 14.40
N ALA A 146 2.49 0.84 14.94
CA ALA A 146 2.60 1.09 16.37
C ALA A 146 1.36 1.84 16.89
N VAL A 147 0.87 2.85 16.16
CA VAL A 147 -0.38 3.54 16.49
C VAL A 147 -1.58 2.57 16.42
N GLY A 148 -1.69 1.73 15.38
CA GLY A 148 -2.75 0.74 15.27
C GLY A 148 -2.77 -0.27 16.43
N LEU A 149 -1.59 -0.78 16.81
CA LEU A 149 -1.43 -1.65 17.97
C LEU A 149 -1.77 -0.92 19.27
N TRP A 150 -1.30 0.31 19.45
CA TRP A 150 -1.62 1.12 20.62
C TRP A 150 -3.13 1.32 20.77
N VAL A 151 -3.85 1.62 19.69
CA VAL A 151 -5.31 1.74 19.70
C VAL A 151 -5.97 0.41 20.06
N THR A 152 -5.54 -0.70 19.43
CA THR A 152 -6.13 -2.03 19.68
C THR A 152 -5.92 -2.49 21.12
N PHE A 153 -4.68 -2.41 21.61
CA PHE A 153 -4.33 -2.84 22.96
C PHE A 153 -4.79 -1.87 24.02
N GLY A 154 -4.79 -0.56 23.74
CA GLY A 154 -5.33 0.46 24.64
C GLY A 154 -6.80 0.19 24.95
N ILE A 155 -7.61 -0.12 23.93
CA ILE A 155 -9.02 -0.46 24.08
C ILE A 155 -9.20 -1.82 24.77
N ALA A 156 -8.41 -2.83 24.41
CA ALA A 156 -8.47 -4.13 25.07
C ALA A 156 -8.11 -4.07 26.57
N LEU A 157 -7.20 -3.17 26.96
CA LEU A 157 -6.78 -2.98 28.36
C LEU A 157 -7.74 -2.08 29.15
N SER A 158 -8.43 -1.14 28.49
CA SER A 158 -9.42 -0.28 29.12
C SER A 158 -10.80 -0.95 29.24
N ALA A 159 -11.07 -1.97 28.42
CA ALA A 159 -12.33 -2.70 28.42
C ALA A 159 -12.63 -3.30 29.79
N ARG A 160 -13.63 -2.74 30.46
CA ARG A 160 -14.15 -3.25 31.75
C ARG A 160 -15.43 -4.04 31.51
N PRO A 161 -15.51 -5.31 31.96
CA PRO A 161 -16.75 -6.08 31.89
C PRO A 161 -17.90 -5.31 32.55
N GLY A 162 -18.99 -5.08 31.81
CA GLY A 162 -20.21 -4.42 32.30
C GLY A 162 -20.21 -2.89 32.27
N ARG A 163 -19.18 -2.23 31.73
CA ARG A 163 -19.13 -0.77 31.54
C ARG A 163 -19.02 -0.31 30.09
N GLU A 164 -18.32 -1.08 29.26
CA GLU A 164 -18.23 -0.80 27.82
C GLU A 164 -19.17 -1.71 27.04
N THR A 165 -19.73 -1.16 25.97
CA THR A 165 -20.62 -1.88 25.06
C THR A 165 -19.83 -2.75 24.07
N TYR A 166 -20.44 -3.82 23.56
CA TYR A 166 -19.78 -4.66 22.56
C TYR A 166 -19.49 -3.86 21.27
N GLY A 167 -20.32 -2.86 20.95
CA GLY A 167 -20.11 -1.90 19.87
C GLY A 167 -18.83 -1.07 20.02
N GLU A 168 -18.50 -0.58 21.21
CA GLU A 168 -17.27 0.19 21.49
C GLU A 168 -16.01 -0.65 21.27
N VAL A 169 -16.00 -1.87 21.81
CA VAL A 169 -14.86 -2.80 21.65
C VAL A 169 -14.70 -3.18 20.18
N GLY A 170 -15.79 -3.51 19.48
CA GLY A 170 -15.79 -3.86 18.06
C GLY A 170 -15.31 -2.72 17.17
N TYR A 171 -15.79 -1.50 17.42
CA TYR A 171 -15.34 -0.28 16.73
C TYR A 171 -13.83 -0.08 16.89
N GLY A 172 -13.34 -0.14 18.13
CA GLY A 172 -11.93 0.03 18.48
C GLY A 172 -11.01 -0.99 17.83
N MET A 173 -11.38 -2.27 17.95
CA MET A 173 -10.63 -3.37 17.33
C MET A 173 -10.55 -3.25 15.82
N GLY A 174 -11.65 -2.90 15.15
CA GLY A 174 -11.65 -2.75 13.70
C GLY A 174 -10.80 -1.56 13.22
N LEU A 175 -10.82 -0.44 13.93
CA LEU A 175 -9.95 0.70 13.63
C LEU A 175 -8.46 0.34 13.76
N GLY A 176 -8.12 -0.33 14.86
CA GLY A 176 -6.77 -0.84 15.09
C GLY A 176 -6.32 -1.84 14.02
N MET A 177 -7.21 -2.75 13.60
CA MET A 177 -6.97 -3.72 12.55
C MET A 177 -6.72 -3.07 11.18
N ILE A 178 -7.48 -2.03 10.81
CA ILE A 178 -7.29 -1.28 9.55
C ILE A 178 -5.90 -0.64 9.52
N LEU A 179 -5.50 0.02 10.62
CA LEU A 179 -4.19 0.63 10.74
C LEU A 179 -3.07 -0.42 10.69
N TRP A 180 -3.27 -1.56 11.36
CA TRP A 180 -2.30 -2.65 11.39
C TRP A 180 -2.12 -3.32 10.02
N ILE A 181 -3.21 -3.64 9.32
CA ILE A 181 -3.16 -4.21 7.96
C ILE A 181 -2.49 -3.22 7.00
N THR A 182 -2.83 -1.94 7.08
CA THR A 182 -2.20 -0.88 6.27
C THR A 182 -0.70 -0.79 6.52
N ALA A 183 -0.28 -0.87 7.79
CA ALA A 183 1.12 -0.90 8.18
C ALA A 183 1.85 -2.13 7.62
N LEU A 184 1.24 -3.31 7.65
CA LEU A 184 1.81 -4.54 7.08
C LEU A 184 1.98 -4.46 5.56
N LEU A 185 1.01 -3.87 4.86
CA LEU A 185 1.11 -3.63 3.42
C LEU A 185 2.27 -2.67 3.09
N GLY A 186 2.41 -1.62 3.91
CA GLY A 186 3.52 -0.68 3.91
C GLY A 186 4.89 -1.32 4.26
N MET A 187 4.96 -2.25 5.20
CA MET A 187 6.22 -2.95 5.47
C MET A 187 6.55 -3.97 4.37
N GLY A 188 5.54 -4.70 3.91
CA GLY A 188 5.68 -5.75 2.90
C GLY A 188 6.24 -5.24 1.58
N LYS A 189 5.76 -4.08 1.08
CA LYS A 189 6.28 -3.53 -0.18
C LYS A 189 7.67 -2.87 -0.02
N ALA A 190 8.04 -2.32 1.14
CA ALA A 190 9.43 -1.90 1.42
C ALA A 190 10.34 -3.12 1.45
N GLY A 191 10.01 -4.13 2.26
CA GLY A 191 10.79 -5.35 2.41
C GLY A 191 10.95 -6.11 1.10
N ALA A 192 9.89 -6.21 0.29
CA ALA A 192 9.97 -6.82 -1.03
C ALA A 192 10.83 -6.02 -2.01
N HIS A 193 10.84 -4.68 -1.94
CA HIS A 193 11.76 -3.86 -2.73
C HIS A 193 13.21 -4.03 -2.29
N TYR A 194 13.47 -4.01 -0.98
CA TYR A 194 14.81 -4.21 -0.42
C TYR A 194 15.37 -5.60 -0.77
N ARG A 195 14.58 -6.66 -0.56
CA ARG A 195 14.97 -8.04 -0.91
C ARG A 195 15.24 -8.21 -2.40
N TRP A 196 14.39 -7.63 -3.25
CA TRP A 196 14.60 -7.66 -4.69
C TRP A 196 15.88 -6.90 -5.08
N ALA A 197 16.07 -5.69 -4.57
CA ALA A 197 17.23 -4.86 -4.88
C ALA A 197 18.56 -5.48 -4.38
N VAL A 198 18.53 -6.20 -3.25
CA VAL A 198 19.70 -6.95 -2.77
C VAL A 198 19.97 -8.19 -3.63
N ARG A 199 18.94 -8.89 -4.13
CA ARG A 199 19.10 -10.10 -4.97
C ARG A 199 19.47 -9.78 -6.42
N ALA A 200 18.80 -8.80 -7.03
CA ALA A 200 19.01 -8.41 -8.42
C ALA A 200 20.40 -7.82 -8.64
N PHE A 201 20.92 -7.11 -7.65
CA PHE A 201 22.20 -6.38 -7.73
C PHE A 201 23.28 -6.97 -6.82
N ARG A 202 23.18 -8.26 -6.47
CA ARG A 202 24.25 -8.96 -5.75
C ARG A 202 25.42 -9.16 -6.73
N PRO A 203 26.65 -8.73 -6.40
CA PRO A 203 27.81 -9.02 -7.24
C PRO A 203 27.98 -10.54 -7.36
N PRO A 204 28.42 -11.07 -8.51
CA PRO A 204 28.83 -12.46 -8.61
C PRO A 204 29.94 -12.67 -7.57
N THR A 205 29.73 -13.62 -6.67
CA THR A 205 30.80 -14.16 -5.83
C THR A 205 31.81 -14.81 -6.79
N GLY A 206 32.95 -14.15 -6.99
CA GLY A 206 34.13 -14.76 -7.57
C GLY A 206 34.70 -15.83 -6.66
#